data_AF-A0A353NN43-F1
#
_entry.id   AF-A0A353NN43-F1
#
_cell.length_a   1.000
_cell.length_b   1.000
_cell.length_c   1.000
_cell.angle_alpha   90.00
_cell.angle_beta   90.00
_cell.angle_gamma   90.00
#
_symmetry.space_group_name_H-M   'P 1'
#
loop_
_entity.id
_entity.type
_entity.pdbx_description
1 polymer ?
#
loop_
_entity_poly.entity_id
_entity_poly.type
_entity_poly.pdbx_seq_one_letter_code
_entity_poly.pdbx_strand_id
1 'polypeptide(L)'
;LVQADGVICVPQHSEGYPAGAEVDVRILRPEGIPRTTVVVGSHDLVLDHIADLIQQKRPGFRLISSHVGSMGGLTALRRGEAHLAGTHLLDEETGEYNISSVKRVLAGHKMILVNLSYRIQGMLVLPGNPKGIKSLQDLAGSGLRFINRQRGSGTRLLFD
;
A
#
# COMPACT_ATOMS: atom_id res chain seq x y z
N LEU A 1 2.85 -22.28 -1.83
CA LEU A 1 1.47 -22.39 -1.32
C LEU A 1 1.05 -21.04 -0.79
N VAL A 2 -0.05 -20.47 -1.28
CA VAL A 2 -0.57 -19.19 -0.75
C VAL A 2 -1.07 -19.45 0.67
N GLN A 3 -0.63 -18.64 1.65
CA GLN A 3 -1.21 -18.68 2.98
C GLN A 3 -2.61 -18.07 2.93
N ALA A 4 -3.63 -18.81 3.36
CA ALA A 4 -5.01 -18.35 3.41
C ALA A 4 -5.65 -18.79 4.74
N ASP A 5 -6.62 -18.00 5.22
CA ASP A 5 -7.39 -18.35 6.41
C ASP A 5 -8.62 -19.22 6.06
N GLY A 6 -9.07 -19.16 4.80
CA GLY A 6 -10.16 -19.96 4.25
C GLY A 6 -10.08 -20.05 2.74
N VAL A 7 -10.85 -20.97 2.15
CA VAL A 7 -11.01 -21.10 0.70
C VAL A 7 -12.48 -21.13 0.34
N ILE A 8 -12.80 -20.54 -0.81
CA ILE A 8 -14.10 -20.68 -1.46
C ILE A 8 -13.98 -21.70 -2.60
N CYS A 9 -15.05 -22.45 -2.86
CA CYS A 9 -15.15 -23.30 -4.03
C CYS A 9 -16.03 -22.61 -5.07
N VAL A 10 -15.47 -22.33 -6.24
CA VAL A 10 -16.22 -21.79 -7.38
C VAL A 10 -16.75 -22.97 -8.19
N PRO A 11 -18.07 -23.05 -8.46
CA PRO A 11 -18.65 -24.12 -9.28
C PRO A 11 -18.01 -24.19 -10.67
N GLN A 12 -17.90 -25.39 -11.23
CA GLN A 12 -17.21 -25.63 -12.52
C GLN A 12 -17.80 -24.82 -13.69
N HIS A 13 -19.09 -24.47 -13.63
CA HIS A 13 -19.80 -23.69 -14.65
C HIS A 13 -20.01 -22.23 -14.24
N SER A 14 -19.18 -21.70 -13.33
CA SER A 14 -19.22 -20.32 -12.87
C SER A 14 -17.88 -19.62 -13.10
N GLU A 15 -17.93 -18.34 -13.48
CA GLU A 15 -16.75 -17.47 -13.56
C GLU A 15 -16.34 -16.90 -12.20
N GLY A 16 -17.16 -17.12 -11.15
CA GLY A 16 -16.92 -16.61 -9.81
C GLY A 16 -18.21 -16.13 -9.13
N TYR A 17 -18.04 -15.58 -7.93
CA TYR A 17 -19.12 -14.93 -7.19
C TYR A 17 -19.08 -13.42 -7.44
N PRO A 18 -20.24 -12.74 -7.61
CA PRO A 18 -20.27 -11.30 -7.75
C PRO A 18 -19.88 -10.60 -6.44
N ALA A 19 -19.40 -9.36 -6.55
CA ALA A 19 -19.07 -8.56 -5.37
C ALA A 19 -20.30 -8.38 -4.46
N GLY A 20 -20.10 -8.62 -3.15
CA GLY A 20 -21.17 -8.56 -2.15
C GLY A 20 -22.02 -9.82 -2.02
N ALA A 21 -21.76 -10.87 -2.80
CA ALA A 21 -22.43 -12.15 -2.59
C ALA A 21 -21.99 -12.80 -1.27
N GLU A 22 -22.95 -13.41 -0.59
CA GLU A 22 -22.67 -14.34 0.51
C GLU A 22 -22.16 -15.66 -0.06
N VAL A 23 -21.09 -16.20 0.52
CA VAL A 23 -20.42 -17.41 0.04
C VAL A 23 -20.03 -18.30 1.22
N ASP A 24 -20.08 -19.62 0.99
CA ASP A 24 -19.57 -20.59 1.95
C ASP A 24 -18.05 -20.65 1.87
N VAL A 25 -17.40 -20.31 2.99
CA VAL A 25 -15.95 -20.35 3.13
C VAL A 25 -15.56 -21.57 3.95
N ARG A 26 -14.75 -22.45 3.37
CA ARG A 26 -14.11 -23.52 4.14
C ARG A 26 -12.89 -22.95 4.85
N ILE A 27 -12.99 -22.77 6.16
CA ILE A 27 -11.89 -22.31 7.01
C ILE A 27 -10.77 -23.36 6.98
N LEU A 28 -9.53 -22.91 6.75
CA LEU A 28 -8.36 -23.78 6.70
C LEU A 28 -7.70 -23.97 8.07
N ARG A 29 -8.05 -23.12 9.04
CA ARG A 29 -7.47 -23.07 10.39
C ARG A 29 -8.41 -23.70 11.42
N PRO A 30 -8.01 -24.79 12.10
CA PRO A 30 -8.82 -25.39 13.16
C PRO A 30 -9.13 -24.43 14.30
N GLU A 31 -8.21 -23.53 14.61
CA GLU A 31 -8.36 -22.50 15.65
C GLU A 31 -9.25 -21.31 15.25
N GLY A 32 -9.78 -21.30 14.03
CA GLY A 32 -10.60 -20.21 13.49
C GLY A 32 -9.77 -19.08 12.85
N ILE A 33 -10.43 -17.98 12.49
CA ILE A 33 -9.76 -16.80 11.93
C ILE A 33 -9.22 -15.95 13.09
N PRO A 34 -7.89 -15.68 13.15
CA PRO A 34 -7.32 -14.81 14.15
C PRO A 34 -7.92 -13.41 14.11
N ARG A 35 -7.76 -12.64 15.19
CA ARG A 35 -8.12 -11.21 15.20
C ARG A 35 -7.15 -10.45 14.30
N THR A 36 -7.49 -10.40 13.01
CA THR A 36 -6.61 -9.92 11.95
C THR A 36 -7.00 -8.51 11.51
N THR A 37 -6.09 -7.57 11.73
CA THR A 37 -6.17 -6.24 11.11
C THR A 37 -5.71 -6.36 9.66
N VAL A 38 -6.60 -6.01 8.74
CA VAL A 38 -6.34 -6.03 7.29
C VAL A 38 -5.93 -4.62 6.83
N VAL A 39 -4.71 -4.51 6.31
CA VAL A 39 -4.17 -3.28 5.75
C VAL A 39 -4.04 -3.42 4.23
N VAL A 40 -4.60 -2.50 3.47
CA VAL A 40 -4.54 -2.53 1.99
C VAL A 40 -4.02 -1.20 1.48
N GLY A 41 -3.05 -1.22 0.57
CA GLY A 41 -2.63 0.00 -0.12
C GLY A 41 -1.14 0.05 -0.39
N SER A 42 -0.52 1.20 -0.13
CA SER A 42 0.92 1.36 -0.26
C SER A 42 1.68 0.63 0.86
N HIS A 43 2.81 0.02 0.50
CA HIS A 43 3.73 -0.63 1.45
C HIS A 43 4.57 0.40 2.24
N ASP A 44 4.90 0.03 3.46
CA ASP A 44 5.85 0.70 4.36
C ASP A 44 6.51 -0.37 5.25
N LEU A 45 7.84 -0.32 5.39
CA LEU A 45 8.59 -1.22 6.28
C LEU A 45 8.16 -1.10 7.75
N VAL A 46 7.64 0.06 8.14
CA VAL A 46 7.06 0.27 9.48
C VAL A 46 5.87 -0.66 9.71
N LEU A 47 5.07 -0.99 8.67
CA LEU A 47 3.96 -1.93 8.82
C LEU A 47 4.45 -3.35 9.11
N ASP A 48 5.56 -3.76 8.51
CA ASP A 48 6.16 -5.07 8.75
C ASP A 48 6.67 -5.16 10.20
N HIS A 49 7.37 -4.12 10.66
CA HIS A 49 7.79 -4.02 12.06
C HIS A 49 6.62 -3.99 13.04
N ILE A 50 5.53 -3.29 12.71
CA ILE A 50 4.32 -3.29 13.55
C ILE A 50 3.70 -4.70 13.59
N ALA A 51 3.66 -5.41 12.47
CA ALA A 51 3.16 -6.79 12.43
C ALA A 51 3.96 -7.72 13.36
N ASP A 52 5.29 -7.63 13.30
CA ASP A 52 6.19 -8.39 14.19
C ASP A 52 5.94 -8.05 15.66
N LEU A 53 5.84 -6.75 15.98
CA LEU A 53 5.59 -6.29 17.35
C LEU A 53 4.22 -6.74 17.88
N ILE A 54 3.18 -6.73 17.04
CA ILE A 54 1.85 -7.24 17.42
C ILE A 54 1.96 -8.73 17.73
N GLN A 55 2.64 -9.51 16.89
CA GLN A 55 2.76 -10.94 17.09
C GLN A 55 3.53 -11.28 18.38
N GLN A 56 4.57 -10.51 18.69
CA GLN A 56 5.36 -10.69 19.92
C GLN A 56 4.59 -10.26 21.19
N LYS A 57 3.93 -9.10 21.15
CA LYS A 57 3.31 -8.51 22.35
C LYS A 57 1.87 -8.95 22.60
N ARG A 58 1.17 -9.37 21.54
CA ARG A 58 -0.26 -9.73 21.58
C ARG A 58 -0.51 -11.01 20.77
N PRO A 59 -0.09 -12.18 21.29
CA PRO A 59 -0.41 -13.46 20.68
C PRO A 59 -1.92 -13.59 20.40
N GLY A 60 -2.27 -14.13 19.23
CA GLY A 60 -3.65 -14.23 18.75
C GLY A 60 -4.17 -13.02 17.97
N PHE A 61 -3.42 -11.92 17.93
CA PHE A 61 -3.66 -10.81 17.01
C PHE A 61 -2.69 -10.87 15.83
N ARG A 62 -3.15 -10.44 14.66
CA ARG A 62 -2.34 -10.38 13.44
C ARG A 62 -2.56 -9.07 12.73
N LEU A 63 -1.53 -8.64 12.00
CA LEU A 63 -1.66 -7.64 10.95
C LEU A 63 -1.27 -8.30 9.64
N ILE A 64 -2.10 -8.15 8.62
CA ILE A 64 -1.76 -8.54 7.25
C ILE A 64 -1.79 -7.32 6.36
N SER A 65 -0.88 -7.26 5.41
CA SER A 65 -0.78 -6.16 4.45
C SER A 65 -0.87 -6.68 3.01
N SER A 66 -1.59 -5.98 2.16
CA SER A 66 -1.66 -6.22 0.72
C SER A 66 -1.27 -4.97 -0.06
N HIS A 67 -0.34 -5.12 -1.00
CA HIS A 67 0.32 -3.99 -1.66
C HIS A 67 -0.27 -3.70 -3.04
N VAL A 68 -1.40 -3.00 -3.05
CA VAL A 68 -2.14 -2.62 -4.28
C VAL A 68 -1.97 -1.14 -4.65
N GLY A 69 -1.08 -0.43 -3.95
CA GLY A 69 -0.84 1.01 -4.13
C GLY A 69 -1.84 1.90 -3.39
N SER A 70 -1.49 3.18 -3.22
CA SER A 70 -2.25 4.12 -2.37
C SER A 70 -3.72 4.23 -2.77
N MET A 71 -4.00 4.29 -4.07
CA MET A 71 -5.39 4.44 -4.54
C MET A 71 -6.23 3.18 -4.38
N GLY A 72 -5.63 2.00 -4.58
CA GLY A 72 -6.27 0.74 -4.25
C GLY A 72 -6.63 0.66 -2.77
N GLY A 73 -5.74 1.15 -1.89
CA GLY A 73 -6.00 1.21 -0.45
C GLY A 73 -7.20 2.09 -0.05
N LEU A 74 -7.26 3.33 -0.55
CA LEU A 74 -8.41 4.21 -0.28
C LEU A 74 -9.72 3.64 -0.87
N THR A 75 -9.64 2.98 -2.03
CA THR A 75 -10.81 2.32 -2.64
C THR A 75 -11.29 1.12 -1.81
N ALA A 76 -10.36 0.32 -1.27
CA ALA A 76 -10.68 -0.81 -0.39
C ALA A 76 -11.33 -0.32 0.92
N LEU A 77 -10.85 0.77 1.51
CA LEU A 77 -11.51 1.40 2.68
C LEU A 77 -12.94 1.84 2.35
N ARG A 78 -13.17 2.47 1.19
CA ARG A 78 -14.51 2.90 0.75
C ARG A 78 -15.47 1.71 0.62
N ARG A 79 -14.97 0.55 0.23
CA ARG A 79 -15.76 -0.68 0.05
C ARG A 79 -15.90 -1.51 1.33
N GLY A 80 -15.26 -1.11 2.43
CA GLY A 80 -15.24 -1.88 3.67
C GLY A 80 -14.39 -3.17 3.61
N GLU A 81 -13.50 -3.28 2.62
CA GLU A 81 -12.64 -4.45 2.38
C GLU A 81 -11.34 -4.41 3.22
N ALA A 82 -11.06 -3.27 3.87
CA ALA A 82 -9.85 -3.07 4.67
C ALA A 82 -10.18 -2.30 5.96
N HIS A 83 -9.35 -2.50 6.98
CA HIS A 83 -9.44 -1.75 8.25
C HIS A 83 -8.56 -0.50 8.21
N LEU A 84 -7.42 -0.56 7.53
CA LEU A 84 -6.46 0.52 7.39
C LEU A 84 -5.95 0.58 5.93
N ALA A 85 -5.51 1.75 5.50
CA ALA A 85 -4.81 1.90 4.23
C ALA A 85 -3.56 2.77 4.33
N GLY A 86 -2.47 2.26 3.76
CA GLY A 86 -1.26 3.06 3.52
C GLY A 86 -1.42 3.93 2.29
N THR A 87 -1.12 5.23 2.40
CA THR A 87 -1.20 6.18 1.28
C THR A 87 -0.06 7.21 1.29
N HIS A 88 0.43 7.55 0.10
CA HIS A 88 1.40 8.62 -0.15
C HIS A 88 1.13 9.28 -1.51
N LEU A 89 -0.06 9.87 -1.64
CA LEU A 89 -0.49 10.55 -2.86
C LEU A 89 -0.17 12.03 -2.77
N LEU A 90 0.70 12.51 -3.67
CA LEU A 90 1.00 13.92 -3.81
C LEU A 90 -0.13 14.61 -4.58
N ASP A 91 -0.57 15.75 -4.07
CA ASP A 91 -1.34 16.73 -4.80
C ASP A 91 -0.36 17.74 -5.40
N GLU A 92 -0.22 17.75 -6.73
CA GLU A 92 0.82 18.55 -7.41
C GLU A 92 0.53 20.06 -7.38
N GLU A 93 -0.73 20.44 -7.29
CA GLU A 93 -1.14 21.85 -7.25
C GLU A 93 -0.84 22.47 -5.88
N THR A 94 -1.09 21.72 -4.81
CA THR A 94 -0.92 22.20 -3.43
C THR A 94 0.40 21.81 -2.79
N GLY A 95 1.06 20.77 -3.32
CA GLY A 95 2.22 20.13 -2.70
C GLY A 95 1.88 19.28 -1.47
N GLU A 96 0.61 19.20 -1.07
CA GLU A 96 0.18 18.44 0.10
C GLU A 96 0.06 16.94 -0.21
N TYR A 97 0.35 16.11 0.79
CA TYR A 97 0.16 14.68 0.67
C TYR A 97 -1.18 14.24 1.28
N ASN A 98 -1.84 13.32 0.58
CA ASN A 98 -2.99 12.51 1.00
C ASN A 98 -4.31 13.25 1.25
N ILE A 99 -4.29 14.48 1.77
CA ILE A 99 -5.50 15.17 2.26
C ILE A 99 -6.58 15.29 1.18
N SER A 100 -6.24 15.82 0.01
CA SER A 100 -7.19 15.99 -1.10
C SER A 100 -7.72 14.65 -1.60
N SER A 101 -6.83 13.67 -1.78
CA SER A 101 -7.16 12.31 -2.22
C SER A 101 -8.10 11.59 -1.24
N VAL A 102 -7.83 11.69 0.07
CA VAL A 102 -8.66 11.09 1.12
C VAL A 102 -10.04 11.75 1.14
N LYS A 103 -10.11 13.09 1.14
CA LYS A 103 -11.39 13.81 1.13
C LYS A 103 -12.24 13.46 -0.09
N ARG A 104 -11.62 13.32 -1.26
CA ARG A 104 -12.31 12.98 -2.52
C ARG A 104 -12.80 11.53 -2.53
N VAL A 105 -11.93 10.57 -2.20
CA VAL A 105 -12.26 9.13 -2.36
C VAL A 105 -13.13 8.62 -1.23
N LEU A 106 -12.90 9.09 0.01
CA LEU A 106 -13.63 8.68 1.20
C LEU A 106 -14.69 9.71 1.61
N ALA A 107 -15.16 10.52 0.66
CA ALA A 107 -16.24 11.48 0.91
C ALA A 107 -17.46 10.75 1.52
N GLY A 108 -18.04 11.36 2.56
CA GLY A 108 -19.17 10.77 3.29
C GLY A 108 -18.81 9.65 4.28
N HIS A 109 -17.53 9.26 4.40
CA HIS A 109 -17.09 8.26 5.36
C HIS A 109 -16.32 8.91 6.52
N LYS A 110 -16.58 8.46 7.75
CA LYS A 110 -15.85 8.91 8.94
C LYS A 110 -14.50 8.19 8.99
N MET A 111 -13.44 8.92 8.69
CA MET A 111 -12.08 8.39 8.60
C MET A 111 -11.13 9.25 9.44
N ILE A 112 -10.08 8.62 9.95
CA ILE A 112 -8.97 9.31 10.63
C ILE A 112 -7.74 9.16 9.74
N LEU A 113 -7.11 10.28 9.41
CA LEU A 113 -5.82 10.31 8.74
C LEU A 113 -4.72 10.46 9.80
N VAL A 114 -3.84 9.46 9.89
CA VAL A 114 -2.70 9.47 10.80
C VAL A 114 -1.43 9.65 10.00
N ASN A 115 -0.66 10.69 10.30
CA ASN A 115 0.69 10.83 9.76
C ASN A 115 1.60 9.79 10.46
N LEU A 116 2.14 8.85 9.69
CA LEU A 116 3.01 7.80 10.21
C LEU A 116 4.48 8.21 10.21
N SER A 117 4.96 8.71 9.07
CA SER A 117 6.35 9.10 8.88
C SER A 117 6.50 10.12 7.78
N TYR A 118 7.56 10.93 7.88
CA TYR A 118 8.10 11.69 6.75
C TYR A 118 9.25 10.90 6.15
N ARG A 119 9.38 10.98 4.82
CA ARG A 119 10.46 10.31 4.09
C ARG A 119 11.18 11.32 3.22
N ILE A 120 12.50 11.19 3.16
CA ILE A 120 13.34 11.93 2.22
C ILE A 120 13.60 11.02 1.04
N GLN A 121 13.27 11.48 -0.16
CA GLN A 121 13.67 10.81 -1.39
C GLN A 121 15.00 11.41 -1.87
N GLY A 122 15.92 10.52 -2.24
CA GLY A 122 17.24 10.89 -2.74
C GLY A 122 17.59 10.13 -4.01
N MET A 123 18.72 10.52 -4.61
CA MET A 123 19.28 9.83 -5.76
C MET A 123 20.27 8.76 -5.32
N LEU A 124 20.15 7.57 -5.88
CA LEU A 124 21.19 6.54 -5.77
C LEU A 124 22.19 6.72 -6.91
N VAL A 125 23.46 6.88 -6.56
CA VAL A 125 24.57 7.07 -7.51
C VAL A 125 25.62 5.99 -7.32
N LEU A 126 26.51 5.85 -8.30
CA LEU A 126 27.64 4.92 -8.20
C LEU A 126 28.55 5.30 -7.00
N PRO A 127 29.22 4.30 -6.37
CA PRO A 127 30.20 4.56 -5.32
C PRO A 127 31.22 5.62 -5.73
N GLY A 128 31.50 6.57 -4.83
CA GLY A 128 32.40 7.70 -5.09
C GLY A 128 31.82 8.82 -5.95
N ASN A 129 30.59 8.69 -6.46
CA ASN A 129 29.91 9.69 -7.28
C ASN A 129 30.79 10.24 -8.43
N PRO A 130 31.25 9.39 -9.37
CA PRO A 130 32.24 9.76 -10.39
C PRO A 130 31.75 10.87 -11.35
N LYS A 131 30.44 11.14 -11.36
CA LYS A 131 29.81 12.19 -12.17
C LYS A 131 29.46 13.44 -11.38
N GLY A 132 29.80 13.48 -10.08
CA GLY A 132 29.61 14.65 -9.24
C GLY A 132 28.16 15.09 -9.08
N ILE A 133 27.19 14.17 -9.18
CA ILE A 133 25.74 14.45 -9.13
C ILE A 133 25.38 14.95 -7.74
N LYS A 134 24.78 16.14 -7.64
CA LYS A 134 24.37 16.78 -6.38
C LYS A 134 22.89 17.16 -6.37
N SER A 135 22.27 17.29 -7.53
CA SER A 135 20.92 17.79 -7.71
C SER A 135 20.21 17.11 -8.88
N LEU A 136 18.89 17.28 -8.97
CA LEU A 136 18.10 16.80 -10.11
C LEU A 136 18.50 17.50 -11.41
N GLN A 137 18.95 18.75 -11.34
CA GLN A 137 19.41 19.51 -12.50
C GLN A 137 20.62 18.85 -13.16
N ASP A 138 21.47 18.16 -12.41
CA ASP A 138 22.62 17.43 -12.95
C ASP A 138 22.22 16.22 -13.81
N LEU A 139 20.96 15.76 -13.71
CA LEU A 139 20.40 14.69 -14.55
C LEU A 139 19.98 15.20 -15.92
N ALA A 140 19.68 16.50 -16.05
CA ALA A 140 19.23 17.09 -17.30
C ALA A 140 20.41 17.31 -18.27
N GLY A 141 20.31 16.78 -19.50
CA GLY A 141 21.27 17.08 -20.57
C GLY A 141 22.68 16.49 -20.41
N SER A 142 22.94 15.69 -19.37
CA SER A 142 24.26 15.18 -19.01
C SER A 142 24.64 13.84 -19.64
N GLY A 143 23.77 13.29 -20.51
CA GLY A 143 23.97 11.97 -21.12
C GLY A 143 24.02 10.82 -20.11
N LEU A 144 23.59 11.07 -18.87
CA LEU A 144 23.57 10.08 -17.80
C LEU A 144 22.49 9.03 -18.06
N ARG A 145 22.80 7.78 -17.75
CA ARG A 145 21.79 6.71 -17.74
C ARG A 145 20.97 6.82 -16.46
N PHE A 146 19.74 7.30 -16.59
CA PHE A 146 18.78 7.38 -15.50
C PHE A 146 17.82 6.18 -15.51
N ILE A 147 17.66 5.53 -14.36
CA ILE A 147 16.67 4.45 -14.17
C ILE A 147 15.58 5.02 -13.28
N ASN A 148 14.45 5.36 -13.89
CA ASN A 148 13.29 5.86 -13.16
C ASN A 148 12.47 4.68 -12.58
N ARG A 149 11.50 4.99 -11.72
CA ARG A 149 10.51 4.04 -11.21
C ARG A 149 9.51 3.63 -12.30
N GLN A 150 8.69 2.62 -12.02
CA GLN A 150 7.60 2.23 -12.91
C GLN A 150 6.57 3.37 -13.09
N ARG A 151 5.91 3.42 -14.25
CA ARG A 151 4.74 4.28 -14.47
C ARG A 151 3.69 4.06 -13.38
N GLY A 152 3.07 5.14 -12.90
CA GLY A 152 2.08 5.12 -11.81
C GLY A 152 2.66 5.08 -10.39
N SER A 153 3.99 5.06 -10.22
CA SER A 153 4.63 5.22 -8.90
C SER A 153 4.53 6.67 -8.41
N GLY A 154 4.15 6.87 -7.15
CA GLY A 154 4.17 8.19 -6.48
C GLY A 154 5.53 8.90 -6.57
N THR A 155 6.63 8.15 -6.44
CA THR A 155 7.99 8.66 -6.60
C THR A 155 8.27 9.17 -8.02
N ARG A 156 7.65 8.57 -9.05
CA ARG A 156 7.91 8.95 -10.44
C ARG A 156 7.25 10.27 -10.84
N LEU A 157 6.11 10.63 -10.21
CA LEU A 157 5.45 11.92 -10.46
C LEU A 157 6.41 13.12 -10.22
N LEU A 158 7.41 12.98 -9.36
CA LEU A 158 8.42 14.02 -9.16
C LEU A 158 9.42 14.18 -10.33
N PHE A 159 9.40 13.26 -11.30
CA PHE A 159 10.38 13.17 -12.39
C PHE A 159 9.75 13.07 -13.78
N ASP A 160 8.42 12.95 -13.88
CA ASP A 160 7.66 12.97 -15.14
C ASP A 160 7.21 14.41 -15.44
#